data_AF-A0AAJ6EI83-F1
#
_entry.id   AF-A0AAJ6EI83-F1
#
_cell.length_a   1.000
_cell.length_b   1.000
_cell.length_c   1.000
_cell.angle_alpha   90.00
_cell.angle_beta   90.00
_cell.angle_gamma   90.00
#
_symmetry.space_group_name_H-M   'P 1'
#
loop_
_entity.id
_entity.type
_entity.pdbx_description
1 polymer ?
#
loop_
_entity_poly.entity_id
_entity_poly.type
_entity_poly.pdbx_seq_one_letter_code
_entity_poly.pdbx_strand_id
1 'polypeptide(L)'
;MAFYIKNPEPDALARKVAALKRIGLTEAVHTALAHELEREQGTPSLVEIGVRFCSELRAKGNPAKGQPADRAFRDSLYEDG
;
A
#
# COMPACT_ATOMS: atom_id res chain seq x y z
N MET A 1 26.25 8.85 -14.54
CA MET A 1 25.45 9.08 -15.77
C MET A 1 24.77 10.43 -15.67
N ALA A 2 24.75 11.23 -16.74
CA ALA A 2 23.96 12.46 -16.78
C ALA A 2 22.49 12.11 -17.08
N PHE A 3 21.57 12.66 -16.28
CA PHE A 3 20.13 12.47 -16.48
C PHE A 3 19.64 13.47 -17.54
N TYR A 4 19.19 13.00 -18.70
CA TYR A 4 18.79 13.86 -19.82
C TYR A 4 17.30 13.71 -20.13
N ILE A 5 16.54 14.79 -19.94
CA ILE A 5 15.13 14.88 -20.30
C ILE A 5 15.02 15.61 -21.64
N LYS A 6 14.49 14.94 -22.66
CA LYS A 6 14.30 15.52 -24.00
C LYS A 6 13.10 16.48 -24.10
N ASN A 7 12.10 16.29 -23.26
CA ASN A 7 10.88 17.08 -23.27
C ASN A 7 11.02 18.27 -22.29
N PRO A 8 10.76 19.52 -22.72
CA PRO A 8 10.88 20.70 -21.85
C PRO A 8 9.90 20.71 -20.67
N GLU A 9 8.72 20.09 -20.80
CA GLU A 9 7.71 20.10 -19.74
C GLU A 9 8.15 19.30 -18.48
N PRO A 10 8.58 18.02 -18.59
CA PRO A 10 9.11 17.29 -17.44
C PRO A 10 10.41 17.88 -16.88
N ASP A 11 11.25 18.51 -17.72
CA ASP A 11 12.48 19.19 -17.25
C ASP A 11 12.14 20.38 -16.36
N ALA A 12 11.17 21.20 -16.75
CA ALA A 12 10.69 22.32 -15.95
C ALA A 12 10.13 21.85 -14.58
N LEU A 13 9.35 20.76 -14.58
CA LEU A 13 8.83 20.16 -13.34
C LEU A 13 9.96 19.64 -12.44
N ALA A 14 10.92 18.91 -13.00
CA ALA A 14 12.07 18.38 -12.27
C ALA A 14 12.92 19.51 -11.65
N ARG A 15 13.17 20.59 -12.41
CA ARG A 15 13.87 21.78 -11.91
C ARG A 15 13.10 22.49 -10.80
N LYS A 16 11.77 22.60 -10.92
CA LYS A 16 10.93 23.20 -9.88
C LYS A 16 11.00 22.40 -8.58
N VAL A 17 10.92 21.06 -8.67
CA VAL A 17 11.05 20.17 -7.50
C VAL A 17 12.46 20.29 -6.89
N ALA A 18 13.51 20.29 -7.72
CA ALA A 18 14.88 20.47 -7.27
C ALA A 18 15.09 21.80 -6.55
N ALA A 19 14.54 22.90 -7.08
CA ALA A 19 14.62 24.22 -6.46
C ALA A 19 13.85 24.30 -5.14
N LEU A 20 12.63 23.74 -5.08
CA LEU A 20 11.81 23.70 -3.87
C LEU A 20 12.47 22.89 -2.75
N LYS A 21 13.10 21.76 -3.10
CA LYS A 21 13.77 20.89 -2.14
C LYS A 21 15.25 21.23 -1.90
N ARG A 22 15.82 22.17 -2.67
CA ARG A 22 17.24 22.55 -2.66
C ARG A 22 18.19 21.38 -2.86
N ILE A 23 17.84 20.48 -3.79
CA ILE A 23 18.62 19.27 -4.12
C ILE A 23 19.01 19.27 -5.60
N GLY A 24 19.90 18.34 -5.99
CA GLY A 24 20.29 18.18 -7.39
C GLY A 24 19.14 17.69 -8.27
N LEU A 25 19.19 18.00 -9.58
CA LEU A 25 18.15 17.60 -10.54
C LEU A 25 17.95 16.08 -10.59
N THR A 26 19.05 15.32 -10.62
CA THR A 26 19.02 13.85 -10.63
C THR A 26 18.38 13.29 -9.35
N GLU A 27 18.70 13.88 -8.20
CA GLU A 27 18.15 13.47 -6.90
C GLU A 27 16.66 13.81 -6.80
N ALA A 28 16.26 14.97 -7.29
CA ALA A 28 14.86 15.39 -7.35
C ALA A 28 14.01 14.42 -8.18
N VAL A 29 14.49 14.02 -9.37
CA VAL A 29 13.79 13.08 -10.23
C VAL A 29 13.75 11.68 -9.61
N HIS A 30 14.89 11.20 -9.10
CA HIS A 30 14.95 9.90 -8.43
C HIS A 30 13.95 9.82 -7.27
N THR A 31 13.94 10.83 -6.40
CA THR A 31 13.04 10.88 -5.23
C THR A 31 11.57 10.98 -5.65
N ALA A 32 11.25 11.78 -6.67
CA ALA A 32 9.88 11.91 -7.15
C ALA A 32 9.34 10.58 -7.71
N LEU A 33 10.15 9.87 -8.49
CA LEU A 33 9.80 8.55 -9.03
C LEU A 33 9.69 7.49 -7.94
N ALA A 34 10.62 7.48 -6.97
CA ALA A 34 10.58 6.56 -5.84
C ALA A 34 9.29 6.72 -5.02
N HIS A 35 8.89 7.96 -4.72
CA HIS A 35 7.63 8.22 -4.01
C HIS A 35 6.38 7.84 -4.82
N GLU A 36 6.41 7.98 -6.14
CA GLU A 36 5.28 7.54 -6.98
C GLU A 36 5.16 6.02 -7.00
N LEU A 37 6.29 5.32 -7.15
CA LEU A 37 6.32 3.87 -7.04
C LEU A 37 5.87 3.41 -5.66
N GLU A 38 6.27 4.09 -4.59
CA GLU A 38 5.79 3.80 -3.24
C GLU A 38 4.28 4.04 -3.08
N ARG A 39 3.70 5.06 -3.73
CA ARG A 39 2.23 5.26 -3.71
C ARG A 39 1.50 4.15 -4.46
N GLU A 40 2.01 3.79 -5.64
CA GLU A 40 1.41 2.75 -6.48
C GLU A 40 1.56 1.35 -5.87
N GLN A 41 2.72 1.04 -5.29
CA GLN A 41 3.03 -0.27 -4.68
C GLN A 41 2.59 -0.34 -3.21
N GLY A 42 2.52 0.79 -2.53
CA GLY A 42 2.14 0.91 -1.12
C GLY A 42 0.63 0.89 -0.89
N THR A 43 -0.17 0.64 -1.93
CA THR A 43 -1.56 0.21 -1.75
C THR A 43 -1.53 -1.29 -1.46
N PRO A 44 -1.58 -1.74 -0.19
CA PRO A 44 -1.63 -3.16 0.11
C PRO A 44 -2.85 -3.73 -0.60
N SER A 45 -2.65 -4.84 -1.29
CA SER A 45 -3.74 -5.57 -1.91
C SER A 45 -4.82 -5.87 -0.88
N LEU A 46 -6.08 -5.97 -1.31
CA LEU A 46 -7.17 -6.38 -0.41
C LEU A 46 -6.86 -7.69 0.29
N VAL A 47 -6.08 -8.57 -0.36
CA VAL A 47 -5.58 -9.81 0.21
C VAL A 47 -4.63 -9.54 1.37
N GLU A 48 -3.63 -8.69 1.21
CA GLU A 48 -2.68 -8.33 2.29
C GLU A 48 -3.37 -7.62 3.45
N ILE A 49 -4.34 -6.74 3.15
CA ILE A 49 -5.19 -6.11 4.18
C ILE A 49 -5.97 -7.19 4.94
N GLY A 50 -6.60 -8.13 4.24
CA GLY A 50 -7.38 -9.22 4.84
C GLY A 50 -6.53 -10.16 5.68
N VAL A 51 -5.34 -10.54 5.19
CA VAL A 51 -4.38 -11.39 5.92
C VAL A 51 -3.93 -10.68 7.20
N ARG A 52 -3.55 -9.40 7.11
CA ARG A 52 -3.16 -8.61 8.29
C ARG A 52 -4.29 -8.51 9.30
N PHE A 53 -5.49 -8.16 8.85
CA PHE A 53 -6.69 -8.06 9.68
C PHE A 53 -7.00 -9.38 10.41
N CYS A 54 -7.05 -10.50 9.70
CA CYS A 54 -7.30 -11.82 10.29
C CYS A 54 -6.20 -12.22 11.29
N SER A 55 -4.94 -11.91 10.98
CA SER A 55 -3.80 -12.18 11.86
C SER A 55 -3.92 -11.38 13.17
N GLU A 56 -4.17 -10.08 13.09
CA GLU A 56 -4.37 -9.20 14.25
C GLU A 56 -5.60 -9.61 15.08
N LEU A 57 -6.70 -9.97 14.41
CA LEU A 57 -7.91 -10.45 15.07
C LEU A 57 -7.64 -11.75 15.85
N ARG A 58 -6.89 -12.68 15.26
CA ARG A 58 -6.50 -13.94 15.91
C ARG A 58 -5.56 -13.72 17.09
N ALA A 59 -4.62 -12.77 16.97
CA ALA A 59 -3.68 -12.42 18.03
C ALA A 59 -4.38 -11.75 19.23
N LYS A 60 -5.40 -10.93 18.97
CA LYS A 60 -6.24 -10.32 20.02
C LYS A 60 -7.25 -11.30 20.61
N GLY A 61 -7.72 -12.24 19.81
CA GLY A 61 -8.61 -13.31 20.25
C GLY A 61 -7.90 -14.30 21.17
N ASN A 62 -8.69 -15.12 21.87
CA ASN A 62 -8.16 -16.32 22.54
C ASN A 62 -8.59 -17.54 21.72
N PRO A 63 -7.69 -18.14 20.92
CA PRO A 63 -8.02 -19.28 20.08
C PRO A 63 -8.58 -20.47 20.85
N ALA A 64 -8.17 -20.65 22.12
CA ALA A 64 -8.66 -21.73 22.97
C ALA A 64 -10.09 -21.51 23.49
N LYS A 65 -10.62 -20.28 23.38
CA LYS A 65 -12.01 -19.92 23.71
C LYS A 65 -12.88 -19.73 22.47
N GLY A 66 -12.34 -19.98 21.28
CA GLY A 66 -13.11 -19.91 20.04
C GLY A 66 -14.16 -21.02 20.00
N GLN A 67 -15.42 -20.66 19.79
CA GLN A 67 -16.47 -21.65 19.52
C GLN A 67 -16.28 -22.25 18.12
N PRO A 68 -16.56 -23.55 17.94
CA PRO A 68 -16.44 -24.20 16.64
C PRO A 68 -17.46 -23.62 15.65
N ALA A 69 -16.97 -23.09 14.53
CA ALA A 69 -17.80 -22.67 13.39
C ALA A 69 -18.08 -23.89 12.50
N ASP A 70 -18.73 -24.91 13.07
CA ASP A 70 -19.01 -26.18 12.39
C ASP A 70 -20.18 -26.07 11.39
N ARG A 71 -20.55 -27.19 10.77
CA ARG A 71 -21.67 -27.23 9.83
C ARG A 71 -22.98 -26.80 10.50
N ALA A 72 -23.27 -27.29 11.72
CA ALA A 72 -24.49 -26.97 12.42
C ALA A 72 -24.61 -25.46 12.72
N PHE A 73 -23.52 -24.82 13.17
CA PHE A 73 -23.48 -23.37 13.35
C PHE A 73 -23.73 -22.63 12.03
N ARG A 74 -23.09 -23.04 10.92
CA ARG A 74 -23.25 -22.37 9.63
C ARG A 74 -24.67 -22.51 9.08
N ASP A 75 -25.27 -23.68 9.20
CA ASP A 75 -26.63 -23.93 8.74
C ASP A 75 -27.64 -23.06 9.52
N SER A 76 -27.46 -22.88 10.84
CA SER A 76 -28.31 -21.98 11.65
C SER A 76 -28.27 -20.50 11.25
N LEU A 77 -27.24 -20.03 10.53
CA LEU A 77 -27.15 -18.63 10.08
C LEU A 77 -28.10 -18.32 8.91
N TYR A 78 -28.62 -19.35 8.24
CA TYR A 78 -29.46 -19.21 7.05
C TYR A 78 -30.86 -19.81 7.23
N GLU A 79 -31.15 -20.43 8.38
CA GLU A 79 -32.42 -21.11 8.63
C GLU A 79 -33.56 -20.17 9.09
N ASP A 80 -33.26 -18.93 9.53
CA ASP A 80 -34.25 -17.91 9.86
C ASP A 80 -34.43 -16.86 8.74
N GLY A 81 -34.85 -17.32 7.56
CA GLY A 81 -35.19 -16.50 6.38
C GLY A 81 -36.69 -16.42 6.10
#